data_AF-A0A1B3JGB6-F1
#
_entry.id   AF-A0A1B3JGB6-F1
#
_cell.length_a   1.000
_cell.length_b   1.000
_cell.length_c   1.000
_cell.angle_alpha   90.00
_cell.angle_beta   90.00
_cell.angle_gamma   90.00
#
_symmetry.space_group_name_H-M   'P 1'
#
loop_
_entity.id
_entity.type
_entity.pdbx_description
1 polymer ?
#
loop_
_entity_poly.entity_id
_entity_poly.type
_entity_poly.pdbx_seq_one_letter_code
_entity_poly.pdbx_strand_id
1 'polypeptide(L)'
;MTKDKAFEYLKEHEIKFEPEGVNFKRTYRYHRSERDTFISAFLLAYGEHGLDVFINTVHYKVITYKYGIYRYITNSIIDKWCNQYFGPYYAEVLLSRENTFIINSENVNISNVKQIIINTTITNIKSKKSEIINNSYEFEKDDFIKLINTIENIEKNLLENKKQDINDLNFLEEIKEKVPKLSSFIADIITIISPFFKV
;
A
#
# COMPACT_ATOMS: atom_id res chain seq x y z
N MET A 1 -26.29 -1.32 9.65
CA MET A 1 -25.49 -0.08 9.79
C MET A 1 -25.31 0.51 8.40
N THR A 2 -25.36 1.83 8.20
CA THR A 2 -25.02 2.46 6.91
C THR A 2 -23.51 2.76 6.86
N LYS A 3 -22.96 2.97 5.65
CA LYS A 3 -21.52 3.25 5.47
C LYS A 3 -21.09 4.51 6.22
N ASP A 4 -21.88 5.58 6.18
CA ASP A 4 -21.59 6.82 6.90
C ASP A 4 -21.59 6.61 8.43
N LYS A 5 -22.57 5.87 8.95
CA LYS A 5 -22.62 5.51 10.38
C LYS A 5 -21.46 4.61 10.79
N ALA A 6 -20.95 3.77 9.89
CA ALA A 6 -19.76 2.98 10.13
C ALA A 6 -18.51 3.86 10.23
N PHE A 7 -18.35 4.85 9.36
CA PHE A 7 -17.23 5.81 9.48
C PHE A 7 -17.31 6.64 10.76
N GLU A 8 -18.49 7.12 11.13
CA GLU A 8 -18.70 7.82 12.41
C GLU A 8 -18.31 6.95 13.60
N TYR A 9 -18.81 5.71 13.65
CA TYR A 9 -18.48 4.76 14.70
C TYR A 9 -16.98 4.44 14.76
N LEU A 10 -16.34 4.19 13.62
CA LEU A 10 -14.91 3.88 13.54
C LEU A 10 -14.02 5.05 13.98
N LYS A 11 -14.47 6.30 13.80
CA LYS A 11 -13.73 7.49 14.23
C LYS A 11 -13.48 7.53 15.73
N GLU A 12 -14.40 7.01 16.54
CA GLU A 12 -14.25 6.90 18.00
C GLU A 12 -13.18 5.87 18.42
N HIS A 13 -12.84 4.96 17.51
CA HIS A 13 -11.89 3.87 17.71
C HIS A 13 -10.53 4.13 17.09
N GLU A 14 -10.36 5.25 16.38
CA GLU A 14 -9.15 5.60 15.66
C GLU A 14 -8.03 5.95 16.65
N ILE A 15 -6.89 5.28 16.51
CA ILE A 15 -5.68 5.56 17.29
C ILE A 15 -4.76 6.50 16.53
N LYS A 16 -4.60 6.20 15.23
CA LYS A 16 -3.57 6.83 14.41
C LYS A 16 -3.95 6.81 12.96
N PHE A 17 -3.66 7.91 12.28
CA PHE A 17 -3.64 8.01 10.84
C PHE A 17 -2.32 8.65 10.43
N GLU A 18 -1.48 7.90 9.73
CA GLU A 18 -0.14 8.34 9.39
C GLU A 18 0.30 7.88 8.00
N PRO A 19 1.27 8.57 7.38
CA PRO A 19 1.94 8.06 6.20
C PRO A 19 2.63 6.72 6.48
N GLU A 20 2.46 5.75 5.58
CA GLU A 20 3.21 4.48 5.55
C GLU A 20 3.79 4.30 4.14
N GLY A 21 5.04 4.76 3.98
CA GLY A 21 5.67 4.87 2.66
C GLY A 21 4.93 5.88 1.77
N VAL A 22 4.42 5.39 0.64
CA VAL A 22 3.62 6.19 -0.32
C VAL A 22 2.12 6.17 -0.04
N ASN A 23 1.72 5.36 0.93
CA ASN A 23 0.34 5.14 1.32
C ASN A 23 0.07 5.78 2.67
N PHE A 24 -1.15 5.62 3.16
CA PHE A 24 -1.58 6.07 4.46
C PHE A 24 -2.14 4.88 5.23
N LYS A 25 -1.67 4.69 6.45
CA LYS A 25 -2.21 3.67 7.35
C LYS A 25 -3.12 4.33 8.36
N ARG A 26 -4.29 3.74 8.54
CA ARG A 26 -5.17 4.05 9.65
C ARG A 26 -5.27 2.85 10.59
N THR A 27 -5.04 3.09 11.87
CA THR A 27 -5.05 2.08 12.93
C THR A 27 -6.18 2.39 13.91
N TYR A 28 -6.91 1.35 14.27
CA TYR A 28 -8.04 1.39 15.19
C TYR A 28 -7.80 0.44 16.36
N ARG A 29 -8.44 0.73 17.49
CA ARG A 29 -8.50 -0.11 18.68
C ARG A 29 -9.93 -0.33 19.10
N TYR A 30 -10.26 -1.56 19.47
CA TYR A 30 -11.59 -1.93 19.95
C TYR A 30 -11.50 -2.99 21.06
N HIS A 31 -12.54 -3.06 21.89
CA HIS A 31 -12.67 -4.05 22.96
C HIS A 31 -13.40 -5.31 22.49
N ARG A 32 -13.29 -6.39 23.29
CA ARG A 32 -14.01 -7.64 22.98
C ARG A 32 -15.52 -7.45 22.93
N SER A 33 -16.06 -6.65 23.85
CA SER A 33 -17.50 -6.43 24.03
C SER A 33 -18.18 -5.83 22.81
N GLU A 34 -17.42 -5.14 21.96
CA GLU A 34 -17.92 -4.45 20.76
C GLU A 34 -17.41 -5.07 19.45
N ARG A 35 -16.71 -6.20 19.53
CA ARG A 35 -16.03 -6.84 18.40
C ARG A 35 -16.94 -7.01 17.17
N ASP A 36 -18.14 -7.52 17.35
CA ASP A 36 -19.02 -7.84 16.22
C ASP A 36 -19.52 -6.56 15.54
N THR A 37 -19.86 -5.54 16.33
CA THR A 37 -20.21 -4.21 15.83
C THR A 37 -19.04 -3.56 15.12
N PHE A 38 -17.84 -3.64 15.71
CA PHE A 38 -16.62 -3.08 15.14
C PHE A 38 -16.24 -3.75 13.82
N ILE A 39 -16.18 -5.08 13.77
CA ILE A 39 -15.84 -5.81 12.54
C ILE A 39 -16.87 -5.52 11.46
N SER A 40 -18.16 -5.48 11.81
CA SER A 40 -19.21 -5.13 10.86
C SER A 40 -19.04 -3.71 10.29
N ALA A 41 -18.74 -2.73 11.14
CA ALA A 41 -18.45 -1.35 10.71
C ALA A 41 -17.19 -1.29 9.84
N PHE A 42 -16.12 -1.96 10.27
CA PHE A 42 -14.83 -1.95 9.61
C PHE A 42 -14.88 -2.58 8.21
N LEU A 43 -15.55 -3.72 8.07
CA LEU A 43 -15.76 -4.35 6.77
C LEU A 43 -16.71 -3.55 5.88
N LEU A 44 -17.72 -2.88 6.44
CA LEU A 44 -18.58 -2.00 5.67
C LEU A 44 -17.83 -0.75 5.14
N ALA A 45 -16.84 -0.27 5.91
CA ALA A 45 -16.03 0.89 5.56
C ALA A 45 -14.86 0.55 4.61
N TYR A 46 -14.24 -0.62 4.77
CA TYR A 46 -12.95 -0.97 4.16
C TYR A 46 -12.85 -2.39 3.62
N GLY A 47 -13.92 -3.20 3.64
CA GLY A 47 -13.89 -4.64 3.40
C GLY A 47 -13.57 -5.06 1.96
N GLU A 48 -13.41 -4.11 1.05
CA GLU A 48 -13.17 -4.35 -0.38
C GLU A 48 -11.91 -3.60 -0.83
N HIS A 49 -11.03 -4.31 -1.54
CA HIS A 49 -9.90 -3.69 -2.24
C HIS A 49 -10.41 -2.77 -3.35
N GLY A 50 -9.77 -1.61 -3.50
CA GLY A 50 -10.13 -0.59 -4.48
C GLY A 50 -11.34 0.27 -4.10
N LEU A 51 -11.94 0.04 -2.94
CA LEU A 51 -13.09 0.80 -2.46
C LEU A 51 -12.74 2.28 -2.27
N ASP A 52 -13.57 3.17 -2.82
CA ASP A 52 -13.43 4.60 -2.65
C ASP A 52 -13.83 5.03 -1.22
N VAL A 53 -12.93 5.79 -0.60
CA VAL A 53 -13.05 6.32 0.76
C VAL A 53 -12.72 7.81 0.74
N PHE A 54 -13.61 8.62 1.29
CA PHE A 54 -13.40 10.03 1.47
C PHE A 54 -13.10 10.31 2.94
N ILE A 55 -11.89 10.80 3.23
CA ILE A 55 -11.52 11.27 4.56
C ILE A 55 -11.51 12.78 4.51
N ASN A 56 -12.47 13.40 5.19
CA ASN A 56 -12.82 14.82 5.03
C ASN A 56 -13.22 15.11 3.57
N THR A 57 -12.33 15.74 2.80
CA THR A 57 -12.50 16.09 1.38
C THR A 57 -11.51 15.37 0.47
N VAL A 58 -10.64 14.53 1.04
CA VAL A 58 -9.56 13.88 0.31
C VAL A 58 -9.99 12.48 -0.07
N HIS A 59 -9.81 12.16 -1.35
CA HIS A 59 -10.13 10.86 -1.93
C HIS A 59 -9.00 9.85 -1.73
N TYR A 60 -9.36 8.66 -1.28
CA TYR A 60 -8.47 7.52 -1.09
C TYR A 60 -9.10 6.23 -1.64
N LYS A 61 -8.25 5.28 -2.02
CA LYS A 61 -8.65 3.90 -2.33
C LYS A 61 -8.07 2.92 -1.34
N VAL A 62 -8.89 1.97 -0.91
CA VAL A 62 -8.46 0.88 -0.02
C VAL A 62 -7.51 -0.06 -0.75
N ILE A 63 -6.32 -0.28 -0.20
CA ILE A 63 -5.35 -1.24 -0.76
C ILE A 63 -5.48 -2.57 -0.05
N THR A 64 -5.44 -2.56 1.26
CA THR A 64 -5.56 -3.79 2.06
C THR A 64 -6.01 -3.42 3.46
N TYR A 65 -6.56 -4.40 4.16
CA TYR A 65 -6.96 -4.25 5.54
C TYR A 65 -6.65 -5.54 6.30
N LYS A 66 -6.39 -5.39 7.59
CA LYS A 66 -6.26 -6.50 8.52
C LYS A 66 -6.93 -6.14 9.83
N TYR A 67 -7.62 -7.09 10.43
CA TYR A 67 -8.17 -6.95 11.76
C TYR A 67 -7.79 -8.21 12.54
N GLY A 68 -7.27 -8.04 13.76
CA GLY A 68 -6.67 -9.15 14.47
C GLY A 68 -6.36 -8.88 15.94
N ILE A 69 -5.90 -9.94 16.60
CA ILE A 69 -5.46 -9.90 18.00
C ILE A 69 -4.01 -9.41 18.03
N TYR A 70 -3.81 -8.10 18.05
CA TYR A 70 -2.49 -7.55 18.36
C TYR A 70 -2.27 -7.58 19.87
N ARG A 71 -1.36 -8.45 20.32
CA ARG A 71 -0.91 -8.47 21.71
C ARG A 71 -0.01 -7.27 21.94
N TYR A 72 -0.45 -6.32 22.74
CA TYR A 72 0.46 -5.34 23.32
C TYR A 72 1.45 -6.10 24.21
N ILE A 73 2.75 -5.96 23.95
CA ILE A 73 3.78 -6.55 24.81
C ILE A 73 3.84 -5.70 26.08
N THR A 74 3.04 -6.06 27.07
CA THR A 74 3.17 -5.55 28.44
C THR A 74 4.12 -6.45 29.21
N ASN A 75 4.94 -5.89 30.09
CA ASN A 75 5.82 -6.69 30.98
C ASN A 75 5.06 -7.34 32.15
N SER A 76 3.78 -6.99 32.33
CA SER A 76 2.90 -7.52 33.37
C SER A 76 2.13 -8.76 32.90
N ILE A 77 2.24 -9.85 33.66
CA ILE A 77 1.53 -11.11 33.41
C ILE A 77 0.01 -10.95 33.52
N ILE A 78 -0.44 -10.10 34.44
CA ILE A 78 -1.86 -9.77 34.64
C ILE A 78 -2.38 -9.02 33.41
N ASP A 79 -1.63 -8.04 32.93
CA ASP A 79 -2.02 -7.29 31.73
C ASP A 79 -2.03 -8.17 30.49
N LYS A 80 -1.09 -9.13 30.36
CA LYS A 80 -1.13 -10.12 29.27
C LYS A 80 -2.40 -10.96 29.30
N TRP A 81 -2.80 -11.42 30.49
CA TRP A 81 -4.03 -12.21 30.67
C TRP A 81 -5.28 -11.38 30.38
N CYS A 82 -5.40 -10.19 30.97
CA CYS A 82 -6.51 -9.28 30.71
C CYS A 82 -6.59 -8.89 29.23
N ASN A 83 -5.46 -8.55 28.59
CA ASN A 83 -5.41 -8.19 27.19
C ASN A 83 -5.78 -9.36 26.26
N GLN A 84 -5.44 -10.59 26.64
CA GLN A 84 -5.80 -11.80 25.89
C GLN A 84 -7.31 -12.06 25.91
N TYR A 85 -7.99 -11.80 27.03
CA TYR A 85 -9.42 -12.09 27.17
C TYR A 85 -10.34 -10.92 26.82
N PHE A 86 -9.89 -9.68 26.97
CA PHE A 86 -10.73 -8.47 26.87
C PHE A 86 -10.26 -7.44 25.83
N GLY A 87 -9.08 -7.62 25.23
CA GLY A 87 -8.44 -6.63 24.35
C GLY A 87 -7.55 -5.66 25.13
N PRO A 88 -6.88 -4.72 24.45
CA PRO A 88 -7.31 -4.15 23.17
C PRO A 88 -6.96 -4.99 21.94
N TYR A 89 -7.91 -5.10 21.02
CA TYR A 89 -7.71 -5.61 19.67
C TYR A 89 -7.45 -4.47 18.70
N TYR A 90 -6.84 -4.77 17.56
CA TYR A 90 -6.45 -3.74 16.59
C TYR A 90 -6.90 -4.12 15.18
N ALA A 91 -7.25 -3.09 14.42
CA ALA A 91 -7.48 -3.19 12.99
C ALA A 91 -6.70 -2.09 12.27
N GLU A 92 -6.18 -2.43 11.09
CA GLU A 92 -5.40 -1.53 10.26
C GLU A 92 -5.95 -1.58 8.84
N VAL A 93 -6.03 -0.40 8.21
CA VAL A 93 -6.32 -0.27 6.78
C VAL A 93 -5.24 0.56 6.13
N LEU A 94 -4.77 0.11 4.97
CA LEU A 94 -3.84 0.81 4.12
C LEU A 94 -4.61 1.46 2.97
N LEU A 95 -4.39 2.75 2.80
CA LEU A 95 -5.10 3.63 1.88
C LEU A 95 -4.10 4.26 0.91
N SER A 96 -4.41 4.23 -0.38
CA SER A 96 -3.70 5.02 -1.40
C SER A 96 -4.46 6.31 -1.62
N ARG A 97 -3.75 7.44 -1.70
CA ARG A 97 -4.36 8.71 -2.13
C ARG A 97 -4.17 8.82 -3.63
N GLU A 98 -5.21 9.22 -4.36
CA GLU A 98 -5.01 9.68 -5.73
C GLU A 98 -4.13 10.94 -5.67
N ASN A 99 -2.94 10.87 -6.26
CA ASN A 99 -1.99 11.98 -6.29
C ASN A 99 -2.56 13.14 -7.13
N THR A 100 -3.41 13.97 -6.52
CA THR A 100 -3.78 15.27 -7.10
C THR A 100 -2.65 16.25 -6.81
N PHE A 101 -1.73 16.40 -7.77
CA PHE A 101 -0.76 17.49 -7.76
C PHE A 101 -1.51 18.79 -8.04
N ILE A 102 -1.59 19.68 -7.05
CA ILE A 102 -2.01 21.07 -7.30
C ILE A 102 -0.84 21.75 -8.01
N ILE A 103 -0.92 21.85 -9.33
CA ILE A 103 0.06 22.57 -10.13
C ILE A 103 -0.31 24.05 -10.07
N ASN A 104 0.56 24.85 -9.46
CA ASN A 104 0.42 26.31 -9.50
C ASN A 104 0.66 26.75 -10.96
N SER A 105 -0.39 27.17 -11.65
CA SER A 105 -0.42 27.35 -13.12
C SER A 105 0.48 28.47 -13.63
N GLU A 106 1.02 29.30 -12.75
CA GLU A 106 1.81 30.47 -13.12
C GLU A 106 3.25 30.13 -13.56
N ASN A 107 3.78 28.94 -13.26
CA ASN A 107 5.17 28.57 -13.58
C ASN A 107 5.36 27.06 -13.88
N VAL A 108 4.58 26.50 -14.80
CA VAL A 108 4.71 25.08 -15.20
C VAL A 108 5.74 24.92 -16.31
N ASN A 109 6.96 24.51 -15.96
CA ASN A 109 7.96 24.05 -16.91
C ASN A 109 7.74 22.56 -17.24
N ILE A 110 7.98 22.15 -18.49
CA ILE A 110 8.04 20.75 -18.95
C ILE A 110 8.92 19.86 -18.05
N SER A 111 10.01 20.39 -17.47
CA SER A 111 10.84 19.69 -16.49
C SER A 111 10.06 19.30 -15.23
N ASN A 112 9.20 20.21 -14.75
CA ASN A 112 8.40 19.99 -13.54
C ASN A 112 7.37 18.89 -13.81
N VAL A 113 6.76 18.91 -15.01
CA VAL A 113 5.82 17.86 -15.44
C VAL A 113 6.51 16.51 -15.56
N LYS A 114 7.70 16.44 -16.18
CA LYS A 114 8.50 15.20 -16.26
C LYS A 114 8.87 14.68 -14.87
N GLN A 115 9.28 15.54 -13.96
CA GLN A 115 9.64 15.17 -12.60
C GLN A 115 8.43 14.68 -11.79
N ILE A 116 7.25 15.28 -11.98
CA ILE A 116 5.98 14.81 -11.39
C ILE A 116 5.62 13.41 -11.91
N ILE A 117 5.75 13.19 -13.22
CA ILE A 117 5.50 11.88 -13.84
C ILE A 117 6.47 10.84 -13.27
N ILE A 118 7.77 11.14 -13.19
CA ILE A 118 8.79 10.28 -12.59
C ILE A 118 8.45 9.95 -11.13
N ASN A 119 8.13 10.94 -10.30
CA ASN A 119 7.79 10.74 -8.89
C ASN A 119 6.54 9.86 -8.71
N THR A 120 5.52 10.04 -9.55
CA THR A 120 4.31 9.22 -9.55
C THR A 120 4.62 7.78 -9.97
N THR A 121 5.45 7.63 -11.00
CA THR A 121 5.92 6.33 -11.53
C THR A 121 6.66 5.55 -10.43
N ILE A 122 7.63 6.18 -9.76
CA ILE A 122 8.38 5.60 -8.63
C ILE A 122 7.43 5.22 -7.49
N THR A 123 6.46 6.08 -7.19
CA THR A 123 5.46 5.83 -6.13
C THR A 123 4.67 4.56 -6.42
N ASN A 124 4.19 4.39 -7.65
CA ASN A 124 3.45 3.21 -8.07
C ASN A 124 4.32 1.94 -8.01
N ILE A 125 5.57 2.02 -8.48
CA ILE A 125 6.53 0.90 -8.44
C ILE A 125 6.80 0.45 -6.99
N LYS A 126 7.03 1.40 -6.07
CA LYS A 126 7.23 1.10 -4.65
C LYS A 126 6.04 0.39 -4.03
N SER A 127 4.82 0.83 -4.33
CA SER A 127 3.61 0.17 -3.85
C SER A 127 3.54 -1.29 -4.33
N LYS A 128 3.81 -1.53 -5.62
CA LYS A 128 3.81 -2.88 -6.22
C LYS A 128 4.92 -3.76 -5.64
N LYS A 129 6.10 -3.21 -5.39
CA LYS A 129 7.22 -3.89 -4.71
C LYS A 129 6.84 -4.33 -3.29
N SER A 130 6.22 -3.46 -2.51
CA SER A 130 5.75 -3.81 -1.15
C SER A 130 4.73 -4.94 -1.17
N GLU A 131 3.85 -4.97 -2.16
CA GLU A 131 2.89 -6.06 -2.35
C GLU A 131 3.58 -7.40 -2.67
N ILE A 132 4.63 -7.38 -3.50
CA ILE A 132 5.46 -8.56 -3.79
C ILE A 132 6.11 -9.10 -2.53
N ILE A 133 6.63 -8.23 -1.66
CA ILE A 133 7.30 -8.63 -0.41
C ILE A 133 6.31 -9.21 0.61
N ASN A 134 5.10 -8.66 0.68
CA ASN A 134 4.11 -9.02 1.69
C ASN A 134 3.30 -10.27 1.35
N ASN A 135 3.33 -10.72 0.08
CA ASN A 135 2.61 -11.91 -0.38
C ASN A 135 3.58 -13.09 -0.53
N SER A 136 3.19 -14.27 -0.03
CA SER A 136 3.98 -15.49 -0.18
C SER A 136 3.77 -16.12 -1.56
N TYR A 137 4.72 -15.93 -2.46
CA TYR A 137 4.76 -16.63 -3.76
C TYR A 137 5.69 -17.85 -3.69
N GLU A 138 5.31 -18.94 -4.36
CA GLU A 138 6.23 -20.05 -4.65
C GLU A 138 7.24 -19.55 -5.67
N PHE A 139 8.37 -19.09 -5.16
CA PHE A 139 9.40 -18.45 -5.95
C PHE A 139 10.77 -18.85 -5.40
N GLU A 140 11.71 -19.15 -6.30
CA GLU A 140 13.07 -19.46 -5.90
C GLU A 140 13.67 -18.24 -5.22
N LYS A 141 14.30 -18.47 -4.06
CA LYS A 141 14.79 -17.39 -3.19
C LYS A 141 15.75 -16.44 -3.92
N ASP A 142 16.57 -16.98 -4.83
CA ASP A 142 17.55 -16.22 -5.59
C ASP A 142 16.88 -15.32 -6.64
N ASP A 143 15.84 -15.82 -7.31
CA ASP A 143 15.04 -15.03 -8.24
C ASP A 143 14.24 -13.94 -7.51
N PHE A 144 13.78 -14.20 -6.28
CA PHE A 144 13.14 -13.19 -5.44
C PHE A 144 14.09 -12.04 -5.11
N ILE A 145 15.31 -12.37 -4.69
CA ILE A 145 16.33 -11.35 -4.39
C ILE A 145 16.65 -10.55 -5.66
N LYS A 146 16.82 -11.23 -6.80
CA LYS A 146 17.10 -10.59 -8.08
C LYS A 146 15.95 -9.69 -8.54
N LEU A 147 14.69 -10.11 -8.35
CA LEU A 147 13.49 -9.31 -8.65
C LEU A 147 13.44 -8.02 -7.85
N ILE A 148 13.68 -8.10 -6.54
CA ILE A 148 13.74 -6.92 -5.67
C ILE A 148 14.84 -5.96 -6.12
N ASN A 149 16.04 -6.47 -6.41
CA ASN A 149 17.16 -5.64 -6.88
C ASN A 149 16.88 -4.97 -8.24
N THR A 150 16.28 -5.69 -9.19
CA THR A 150 15.88 -5.14 -10.48
C THR A 150 14.85 -4.01 -10.32
N ILE A 151 13.86 -4.18 -9.44
CA ILE A 151 12.89 -3.11 -9.14
C ILE A 151 13.58 -1.90 -8.50
N GLU A 152 14.54 -2.11 -7.59
CA GLU A 152 15.33 -1.03 -6.98
C GLU A 152 16.18 -0.27 -7.99
N ASN A 153 16.82 -0.96 -8.93
CA ASN A 153 17.60 -0.34 -10.00
C ASN A 153 16.73 0.53 -10.89
N ILE A 154 15.54 0.07 -11.25
CA ILE A 154 14.55 0.83 -12.01
C ILE A 154 14.13 2.08 -11.25
N GLU A 155 13.78 1.96 -9.97
CA GLU A 155 13.43 3.11 -9.11
C GLU A 155 14.55 4.15 -9.07
N LYS A 156 15.79 3.70 -8.87
CA LYS A 156 16.97 4.55 -8.83
C LYS A 156 17.23 5.24 -10.17
N ASN A 157 17.14 4.52 -11.28
CA ASN A 157 17.34 5.08 -12.60
C ASN A 157 16.25 6.11 -12.96
N LEU A 158 15.00 5.88 -12.55
CA LEU A 158 13.93 6.86 -12.69
C LEU A 158 14.20 8.13 -11.87
N LEU A 159 14.62 7.98 -10.61
CA LEU A 159 14.98 9.11 -9.73
C LEU A 159 16.13 9.95 -10.29
N GLU A 160 17.16 9.28 -10.79
CA GLU A 160 18.35 9.91 -11.35
C GLU A 160 18.17 10.35 -12.82
N ASN A 161 16.96 10.15 -13.38
CA ASN A 161 16.61 10.42 -14.78
C ASN A 161 17.61 9.78 -15.77
N LYS A 162 18.05 8.57 -15.45
CA LYS A 162 18.94 7.73 -16.26
C LYS A 162 18.15 6.81 -17.16
N LYS A 163 18.80 6.40 -18.26
CA LYS A 163 18.26 5.37 -19.15
C LYS A 163 18.10 4.07 -18.37
N GLN A 164 16.99 3.39 -18.59
CA GLN A 164 16.71 2.10 -17.97
C GLN A 164 17.54 0.98 -18.64
N ASP A 165 17.93 -0.02 -17.86
CA ASP A 165 18.68 -1.17 -18.38
C ASP A 165 17.73 -2.17 -19.05
N ILE A 166 18.04 -2.57 -20.27
CA ILE A 166 17.26 -3.57 -21.00
C ILE A 166 17.32 -4.95 -20.34
N ASN A 167 18.40 -5.26 -19.62
CA ASN A 167 18.54 -6.52 -18.90
C ASN A 167 17.57 -6.62 -17.73
N ASP A 168 17.28 -5.48 -17.06
CA ASP A 168 16.25 -5.42 -16.02
C ASP A 168 14.86 -5.69 -16.61
N LEU A 169 14.56 -5.14 -17.79
CA LEU A 169 13.29 -5.40 -18.49
C LEU A 169 13.17 -6.88 -18.91
N ASN A 170 14.20 -7.43 -19.53
CA ASN A 170 14.22 -8.83 -19.98
C ASN A 170 14.01 -9.78 -18.81
N PHE A 171 14.64 -9.48 -17.66
CA PHE A 171 14.45 -10.26 -16.45
C PHE A 171 13.03 -10.15 -15.89
N LEU A 172 12.41 -8.97 -15.92
CA LEU A 172 10.99 -8.83 -15.58
C LEU A 172 10.10 -9.67 -16.52
N GLU A 173 10.34 -9.64 -17.83
CA GLU A 173 9.60 -10.49 -18.77
C GLU A 173 9.76 -11.99 -18.49
N GLU A 174 10.98 -12.42 -18.17
CA GLU A 174 11.27 -13.81 -17.77
C GLU A 174 10.47 -14.22 -16.53
N ILE A 175 10.48 -13.40 -15.46
CA ILE A 175 9.72 -13.72 -14.23
C ILE A 175 8.21 -13.67 -14.47
N LYS A 176 7.72 -12.76 -15.31
CA LYS A 176 6.30 -12.67 -15.70
C LYS A 176 5.81 -13.98 -16.32
N GLU A 177 6.66 -14.68 -17.07
CA GLU A 177 6.38 -15.98 -17.68
C GLU A 177 6.61 -17.14 -16.71
N LYS A 178 7.72 -17.12 -15.95
CA LYS A 178 8.11 -18.16 -14.99
C LYS A 178 7.15 -18.26 -13.81
N VAL A 179 6.56 -17.14 -13.38
CA VAL A 179 5.69 -17.06 -12.18
C VAL A 179 4.34 -16.44 -12.54
N PRO A 180 3.34 -17.24 -12.95
CA PRO A 180 2.02 -16.74 -13.36
C PRO A 180 1.33 -15.87 -12.31
N LYS A 181 1.54 -16.17 -11.01
CA LYS A 181 0.98 -15.40 -9.89
C LYS A 181 1.54 -13.97 -9.79
N LEU A 182 2.73 -13.72 -10.33
CA LEU A 182 3.37 -12.40 -10.40
C LEU A 182 3.16 -11.71 -11.75
N SER A 183 2.61 -12.41 -12.74
CA SER A 183 2.53 -11.95 -14.12
C SER A 183 1.83 -10.59 -14.26
N SER A 184 0.68 -10.41 -13.59
CA SER A 184 -0.05 -9.13 -13.62
C SER A 184 0.76 -7.99 -12.97
N PHE A 185 1.42 -8.27 -11.84
CA PHE A 185 2.24 -7.25 -11.14
C PHE A 185 3.43 -6.81 -11.97
N ILE A 186 4.09 -7.76 -12.61
CA ILE A 186 5.26 -7.46 -13.43
C ILE A 186 4.85 -6.78 -14.73
N ALA A 187 3.73 -7.19 -15.34
CA ALA A 187 3.16 -6.49 -16.49
C ALA A 187 2.82 -5.03 -16.16
N ASP A 188 2.29 -4.75 -14.97
CA ASP A 188 2.05 -3.37 -14.51
C ASP A 188 3.37 -2.58 -14.42
N ILE A 189 4.41 -3.14 -13.81
CA ILE A 189 5.72 -2.49 -13.70
C ILE A 189 6.30 -2.22 -15.10
N ILE A 190 6.30 -3.21 -15.99
CA ILE A 190 6.75 -3.08 -17.39
C ILE A 190 5.99 -1.96 -18.10
N THR A 191 4.67 -1.92 -17.96
CA THR A 191 3.82 -0.89 -18.57
C THR A 191 4.18 0.50 -18.08
N ILE A 192 4.37 0.65 -16.76
CA ILE A 192 4.74 1.91 -16.10
C ILE A 192 6.10 2.42 -16.59
N ILE A 193 7.08 1.53 -16.78
CA ILE A 193 8.45 1.91 -17.15
C ILE A 193 8.65 2.02 -18.66
N SER A 194 7.81 1.36 -19.48
CA SER A 194 7.93 1.32 -20.94
C SER A 194 8.12 2.69 -21.64
N PRO A 195 7.52 3.81 -21.19
CA PRO A 195 7.74 5.12 -21.81
C PRO A 195 9.18 5.64 -21.62
N PHE A 196 9.92 5.13 -20.63
CA PHE A 196 11.28 5.51 -20.29
C PHE A 196 12.35 4.65 -20.99
N PHE A 197 11.93 3.68 -21.81
CA PHE A 197 12.81 2.82 -22.62
C PHE A 197 12.89 3.25 -24.09
N LYS A 198 11.99 4.11 -24.57
CA LYS A 198 12.04 4.59 -25.95
C LYS A 198 13.16 5.62 -26.12
N VAL A 199 14.07 5.31 -27.04
CA VAL A 199 15.04 6.21 -27.67
C VAL A 199 14.31 7.26 -28.48
#